data_AF-A0A8J7YVZ6-F1
#
_entry.id   AF-A0A8J7YVZ6-F1
#
_cell.length_a   1.000
_cell.length_b   1.000
_cell.length_c   1.000
_cell.angle_alpha   90.00
_cell.angle_beta   90.00
_cell.angle_gamma   90.00
#
_symmetry.space_group_name_H-M   'P 1'
#
loop_
_entity.id
_entity.type
_entity.pdbx_description
1 polymer ?
#
loop_
_entity_poly.entity_id
_entity_poly.type
_entity_poly.pdbx_seq_one_letter_code
_entity_poly.pdbx_strand_id
1 'polypeptide(L)'
;MPHLLEYLTPIIISQKDIYTKEYLHKLGLNDRQIKSVVYVKEKGKITNIEYQKVCNTSERTASRDLSYIVSRGIFEQISITGRRQDIL
;
A
#
# COMPACT_ATOMS: atom_id res chain seq x y z
N MET A 1 -22.90 -37.08 -19.51
CA MET A 1 -23.12 -35.98 -18.55
C MET A 1 -21.78 -35.54 -17.98
N PRO A 2 -21.03 -34.64 -18.63
CA PRO A 2 -19.84 -34.05 -18.03
C PRO A 2 -20.26 -32.77 -17.27
N HIS A 3 -20.20 -32.78 -15.94
CA HIS A 3 -20.46 -31.56 -15.15
C HIS A 3 -19.62 -31.48 -13.87
N LEU A 4 -18.29 -31.55 -13.99
CA LEU A 4 -17.38 -31.27 -12.87
C LEU A 4 -16.13 -30.47 -13.28
N LEU A 5 -16.14 -29.77 -14.41
CA LEU A 5 -15.01 -28.95 -14.85
C LEU A 5 -15.36 -27.46 -14.98
N GLU A 6 -16.10 -26.91 -14.00
CA GLU A 6 -16.43 -25.48 -13.97
C GLU A 6 -16.16 -24.79 -12.62
N TYR A 7 -15.67 -25.50 -11.60
CA TYR A 7 -15.46 -24.92 -10.26
C TYR A 7 -14.01 -24.61 -9.88
N LEU A 8 -13.04 -24.91 -10.75
CA LEU A 8 -11.68 -24.42 -10.56
C LEU A 8 -11.47 -23.27 -11.53
N THR A 9 -12.12 -22.14 -11.23
CA THR A 9 -11.65 -20.87 -11.78
C THR A 9 -10.16 -20.79 -11.49
N PRO A 10 -9.30 -20.64 -12.51
CA PRO A 10 -7.90 -20.44 -12.25
C PRO A 10 -7.81 -19.13 -11.45
N ILE A 11 -7.28 -19.20 -10.22
CA ILE A 11 -6.90 -18.02 -9.46
C ILE A 11 -5.73 -17.41 -10.23
N ILE A 12 -6.04 -16.67 -11.29
CA ILE A 12 -5.08 -15.82 -11.97
C ILE A 12 -4.89 -14.66 -11.00
N ILE A 13 -4.00 -14.84 -10.01
CA ILE A 13 -3.56 -13.77 -9.12
C ILE A 13 -2.82 -12.77 -10.01
N SER A 14 -3.58 -11.88 -10.64
CA SER A 14 -3.01 -10.73 -11.32
C SER A 14 -2.28 -9.90 -10.27
N GLN A 15 -1.19 -9.24 -10.62
CA GLN A 15 -0.55 -8.22 -9.76
C GLN A 15 -1.53 -7.11 -9.31
N LYS A 16 -2.76 -7.07 -9.84
CA LYS A 16 -3.87 -6.27 -9.34
C LYS A 16 -4.41 -6.72 -7.97
N ASP A 17 -4.36 -8.01 -7.61
CA ASP A 17 -4.99 -8.56 -6.39
C ASP A 17 -4.25 -8.26 -5.10
N ILE A 18 -2.92 -8.07 -5.15
CA ILE A 18 -2.12 -7.71 -3.97
C ILE A 18 -2.42 -6.30 -3.43
N TYR A 19 -3.20 -5.50 -4.16
CA TYR A 19 -3.62 -4.16 -3.75
C TYR A 19 -5.14 -4.01 -3.63
N THR A 20 -5.89 -5.11 -3.64
CA THR A 20 -7.32 -5.08 -3.33
C THR A 20 -7.49 -4.64 -1.87
N LYS A 21 -8.42 -3.71 -1.62
CA LYS A 21 -8.62 -3.12 -0.27
C LYS A 21 -8.76 -4.19 0.82
N GLU A 22 -9.48 -5.27 0.54
CA GLU A 22 -9.70 -6.38 1.46
C GLU A 22 -8.40 -7.13 1.81
N TYR A 23 -7.49 -7.30 0.86
CA TYR A 23 -6.19 -7.92 1.13
C TYR A 23 -5.32 -7.00 2.01
N LEU A 24 -5.29 -5.70 1.71
CA LEU A 24 -4.54 -4.74 2.50
C LEU A 24 -5.11 -4.60 3.93
N HIS A 25 -6.44 -4.69 4.09
CA HIS A 25 -7.05 -4.79 5.43
C HIS A 25 -6.63 -6.06 6.18
N LYS A 26 -6.58 -7.22 5.51
CA LYS A 26 -6.06 -8.47 6.11
C LYS A 26 -4.59 -8.36 6.51
N LEU A 27 -3.81 -7.53 5.81
CA LEU A 27 -2.44 -7.17 6.18
C LEU A 27 -2.38 -6.15 7.33
N GLY A 28 -3.51 -5.77 7.93
CA GLY A 28 -3.56 -4.88 9.09
C GLY A 28 -3.36 -3.40 8.74
N LEU A 29 -3.63 -3.01 7.49
CA LEU A 29 -3.66 -1.61 7.09
C LEU A 29 -5.05 -1.02 7.34
N ASN A 30 -5.07 0.22 7.81
CA ASN A 30 -6.31 1.01 7.91
C ASN A 30 -6.58 1.78 6.62
N ASP A 31 -7.75 2.41 6.51
CA ASP A 31 -8.20 3.08 5.28
C ASP A 31 -7.23 4.17 4.79
N ARG A 32 -6.63 4.93 5.71
CA ARG A 32 -5.66 5.98 5.36
C ARG A 32 -4.38 5.40 4.79
N GLN A 33 -3.87 4.32 5.37
CA GLN A 33 -2.67 3.64 4.87
C GLN A 33 -2.96 2.99 3.51
N ILE A 34 -4.12 2.36 3.34
CA ILE A 34 -4.58 1.81 2.06
C ILE A 34 -4.67 2.91 0.99
N LYS A 35 -5.19 4.10 1.34
CA LYS A 35 -5.25 5.24 0.43
C LYS A 35 -3.86 5.64 -0.07
N SER A 36 -2.84 5.59 0.79
CA SER A 36 -1.46 5.88 0.39
C SER A 36 -0.88 4.83 -0.56
N VAL A 37 -1.21 3.54 -0.38
CA VAL A 37 -0.78 2.46 -1.27
C VAL A 37 -1.38 2.64 -2.66
N VAL A 38 -2.66 3.04 -2.75
CA VAL A 38 -3.30 3.36 -4.03
C VAL A 38 -2.64 4.58 -4.69
N TYR A 39 -2.33 5.63 -3.93
CA TYR A 39 -1.62 6.80 -4.43
C TYR A 39 -0.25 6.45 -5.02
N VAL A 40 0.54 5.65 -4.28
CA VAL A 40 1.87 5.19 -4.72
C VAL A 40 1.76 4.31 -5.95
N LYS A 41 0.76 3.43 -6.05
CA LYS A 41 0.53 2.62 -7.24
C LYS A 41 0.33 3.46 -8.50
N GLU A 42 -0.27 4.65 -8.38
CA GLU A 42 -0.50 5.56 -9.51
C GLU A 42 0.69 6.50 -9.78
N LYS A 43 1.39 6.95 -8.72
CA LYS A 43 2.44 7.99 -8.80
C LYS A 43 3.87 7.46 -8.74
N GLY A 44 4.04 6.21 -8.30
CA GLY A 44 5.31 5.52 -8.11
C GLY A 44 6.05 5.85 -6.81
N LYS A 45 5.67 6.91 -6.09
CA LYS A 45 6.32 7.32 -4.84
C LYS A 45 5.41 8.19 -3.98
N ILE A 46 5.74 8.29 -2.70
CA ILE A 46 5.10 9.22 -1.77
C ILE A 46 6.10 9.78 -0.76
N THR A 47 6.10 11.09 -0.60
CA THR A 47 6.82 11.78 0.48
C THR A 47 5.94 11.89 1.72
N ASN A 48 6.54 12.14 2.88
CA ASN A 48 5.77 12.39 4.11
C ASN A 48 4.75 13.55 3.92
N ILE A 49 5.15 14.63 3.25
CA ILE A 49 4.29 15.79 2.99
C ILE A 49 3.11 15.41 2.08
N GLU A 50 3.34 14.59 1.06
CA GLU A 50 2.26 14.09 0.20
C GLU A 50 1.32 13.18 0.97
N TYR A 51 1.83 12.29 1.83
CA TYR A 51 1.00 11.45 2.70
C TYR A 51 0.12 12.32 3.61
N GLN A 52 0.67 13.37 4.23
CA GLN A 52 -0.11 14.30 5.05
C GLN A 52 -1.28 14.90 4.27
N LYS A 53 -1.04 15.34 3.02
CA LYS A 53 -2.06 15.92 2.14
C LYS A 53 -3.10 14.89 1.68
N VAL A 54 -2.65 13.71 1.24
CA VAL A 54 -3.52 12.65 0.73
C VAL A 54 -4.40 12.08 1.83
N CYS A 55 -3.83 11.88 3.02
CA CYS A 55 -4.50 11.24 4.15
C CYS A 55 -5.09 12.22 5.17
N ASN A 56 -4.88 13.54 4.98
CA ASN A 56 -5.24 14.60 5.91
C ASN A 56 -4.76 14.32 7.35
N THR A 57 -3.45 14.08 7.50
CA THR A 57 -2.84 13.70 8.78
C THR A 57 -1.72 14.64 9.18
N SER A 58 -1.40 14.67 10.47
CA SER A 58 -0.21 15.39 10.97
C SER A 58 1.08 14.73 10.49
N GLU A 59 2.18 15.48 10.44
CA GLU A 59 3.52 14.97 10.16
C GLU A 59 3.91 13.77 11.04
N ARG A 60 3.62 13.85 12.35
CA ARG A 60 3.93 12.77 13.29
C ARG A 60 3.11 11.50 12.99
N THR A 61 1.85 11.66 12.60
CA THR A 61 1.00 10.53 12.20
C THR A 61 1.48 9.93 10.88
N ALA A 62 1.77 10.77 9.88
CA ALA A 62 2.30 10.35 8.59
C ALA A 62 3.62 9.58 8.74
N SER A 63 4.55 10.09 9.55
CA SER A 63 5.83 9.44 9.82
C SER A 63 5.66 8.04 10.43
N ARG A 64 4.76 7.91 11.43
CA ARG A 64 4.47 6.61 12.07
C ARG A 64 3.82 5.63 11.11
N ASP A 65 2.82 6.08 10.34
CA ASP A 65 2.14 5.24 9.37
C ASP A 65 3.08 4.76 8.27
N LEU A 66 3.85 5.67 7.69
CA LEU A 66 4.81 5.33 6.66
C LEU A 66 5.87 4.37 7.17
N SER A 67 6.38 4.57 8.40
CA SER A 67 7.29 3.62 9.05
C SER A 67 6.64 2.25 9.26
N TYR A 68 5.36 2.22 9.64
CA TYR A 68 4.60 0.98 9.78
C TYR A 68 4.45 0.28 8.43
N ILE A 69 4.05 0.97 7.37
CA ILE A 69 3.89 0.39 6.02
C ILE A 69 5.22 -0.16 5.50
N VAL A 70 6.34 0.56 5.71
CA VAL A 70 7.69 0.08 5.39
C VAL A 70 8.05 -1.17 6.20
N SER A 71 7.74 -1.21 7.50
CA SER A 71 8.00 -2.40 8.33
C SER A 71 7.20 -3.63 7.92
N ARG A 72 6.09 -3.44 7.19
CA ARG A 72 5.28 -4.50 6.61
C ARG A 72 5.79 -4.96 5.24
N GLY A 73 6.85 -4.34 4.72
CA GLY A 73 7.43 -4.65 3.40
C GLY A 73 6.54 -4.21 2.23
N ILE A 74 5.60 -3.29 2.46
CA ILE A 74 4.69 -2.80 1.42
C ILE A 74 5.33 -1.62 0.66
N PHE A 75 6.08 -0.80 1.38
CA PHE A 75 6.85 0.30 0.83
C PHE A 75 8.34 0.12 1.10
N GLU A 76 9.15 0.70 0.24
CA GLU A 76 10.60 0.79 0.43
C GLU A 76 11.00 2.23 0.74
N GLN A 77 11.81 2.39 1.78
CA GLN A 77 12.30 3.71 2.17
C GLN A 77 13.51 4.10 1.34
N ILE A 78 13.43 5.23 0.63
CA ILE A 78 14.57 5.85 -0.05
C ILE A 78 15.01 7.07 0.74
N SER A 79 16.12 6.93 1.46
CA SER A 79 16.81 8.07 2.06
C SER A 79 17.67 8.75 0.99
N ILE A 80 17.17 9.81 0.35
CA ILE A 80 17.97 10.58 -0.62
C ILE A 80 19.07 11.41 0.04
N THR A 81 19.01 11.69 1.35
CA THR A 81 20.11 12.21 2.18
C THR A 81 19.57 12.43 3.59
N GLY A 82 20.43 12.36 4.61
CA GLY A 82 20.13 12.17 6.03
C GLY A 82 19.17 13.14 6.78
N ARG A 83 18.27 13.88 6.13
CA ARG A 83 17.26 14.73 6.76
C ARG A 83 15.88 14.79 6.09
N ARG A 84 15.61 14.09 4.97
CA ARG A 84 14.25 14.01 4.37
C ARG A 84 13.95 12.58 3.87
N GLN A 85 12.79 12.06 4.28
CA GLN A 85 12.37 10.68 4.04
C GLN A 85 11.41 10.62 2.84
N ASP A 86 11.88 10.05 1.74
CA ASP A 86 11.05 9.73 0.57
C ASP A 86 10.80 8.22 0.54
N ILE A 87 9.62 7.79 0.13
CA ILE A 87 9.21 6.38 0.18
C ILE A 87 8.67 5.98 -1.20
N LEU A 88 9.10 4.82 -1.70
CA LEU A 88 8.57 4.16 -2.89
C LEU A 88 7.52 3.11 -2.52
#